data_AF-A0A1M5BJ14-F1
#
_entry.id   AF-A0A1M5BJ14-F1
#
_cell.length_a   1.000
_cell.length_b   1.000
_cell.length_c   1.000
_cell.angle_alpha   90.00
_cell.angle_beta   90.00
_cell.angle_gamma   90.00
#
_symmetry.space_group_name_H-M   'P 1'
#
loop_
_entity.id
_entity.type
_entity.pdbx_description
1 polymer ?
#
loop_
_entity_poly.entity_id
_entity_poly.type
_entity_poly.pdbx_seq_one_letter_code
_entity_poly.pdbx_strand_id
1 'polypeptide(L)'
;MKYYRFELTVPVDHVIGALGPLHRVLNVEIDYDRIDHDLYVIYRDTDPHTWILAEGSEELVDDNWIIVQCSEQDFVRMKKTVDFLRENLKINHFSPQFYVYEILEPGISEGENPHMLLKKYKKTWNEVAKEAKKVLPLR
;
A
#
# COMPACT_ATOMS: atom_id res chain seq x y z
N MET A 1 2.48 19.95 4.65
CA MET A 1 2.27 19.25 3.36
C MET A 1 1.18 18.23 3.60
N LYS A 2 0.14 18.19 2.76
CA LYS A 2 -0.98 17.24 2.94
C LYS A 2 -0.61 15.86 2.41
N TYR A 3 -1.12 14.83 3.06
CA TYR A 3 -1.00 13.46 2.62
C TYR A 3 -2.39 12.84 2.51
N TYR A 4 -2.48 11.77 1.73
CA TYR A 4 -3.70 11.02 1.52
C TYR A 4 -3.42 9.56 1.72
N ARG A 5 -4.38 8.85 2.32
CA ARG A 5 -4.32 7.40 2.49
C ARG A 5 -5.46 6.73 1.75
N PHE A 6 -5.12 5.67 1.02
CA PHE A 6 -6.07 4.78 0.37
C PHE A 6 -5.93 3.40 0.97
N GLU A 7 -7.05 2.76 1.23
CA GLU A 7 -7.10 1.41 1.77
C GLU A 7 -8.04 0.59 0.89
N LEU A 8 -7.57 -0.56 0.42
CA LEU A 8 -8.29 -1.44 -0.48
C LEU A 8 -8.13 -2.88 0.00
N THR A 9 -9.24 -3.62 0.12
CA THR A 9 -9.15 -5.07 0.29
C THR A 9 -8.95 -5.78 -1.05
N VAL A 10 -8.03 -6.74 -1.07
CA VAL A 10 -7.57 -7.46 -2.25
C VAL A 10 -7.45 -8.94 -1.92
N PRO A 11 -7.94 -9.87 -2.77
CA PRO A 11 -7.66 -11.29 -2.61
C PRO A 11 -6.16 -11.57 -2.63
N VAL A 12 -5.68 -12.55 -1.84
CA VAL A 12 -4.25 -12.84 -1.70
C VAL A 12 -3.56 -13.05 -3.05
N ASP A 13 -4.18 -13.82 -3.96
CA ASP A 13 -3.68 -14.11 -5.31
C ASP A 13 -3.53 -12.87 -6.21
N HIS A 14 -4.10 -11.73 -5.80
CA HIS A 14 -4.12 -10.49 -6.57
C HIS A 14 -3.22 -9.40 -5.96
N VAL A 15 -2.62 -9.64 -4.79
CA VAL A 15 -1.78 -8.65 -4.09
C VAL A 15 -0.60 -8.21 -4.96
N ILE A 16 0.16 -9.15 -5.50
CA ILE A 16 1.32 -8.85 -6.38
C ILE A 16 0.87 -8.03 -7.60
N GLY A 17 -0.24 -8.43 -8.24
CA GLY A 17 -0.79 -7.73 -9.39
C GLY A 17 -1.22 -6.29 -9.08
N ALA A 18 -1.78 -6.07 -7.89
CA ALA A 18 -2.19 -4.75 -7.43
C ALA A 18 -1.01 -3.85 -7.02
N LEU A 19 0.07 -4.43 -6.48
CA LEU A 19 1.28 -3.69 -6.10
C LEU A 19 2.00 -3.07 -7.31
N GLY A 20 2.02 -3.76 -8.46
CA GLY A 20 2.62 -3.31 -9.73
C GLY A 20 2.33 -1.84 -10.08
N PRO A 21 1.04 -1.50 -10.34
CA PRO A 21 0.64 -0.14 -10.67
C PRO A 21 0.95 0.89 -9.58
N LEU A 22 0.83 0.53 -8.29
CA LEU A 22 1.06 1.45 -7.16
C LEU A 22 2.54 1.86 -7.07
N HIS A 23 3.43 0.87 -7.19
CA HIS A 23 4.87 1.09 -7.27
C HIS A 23 5.28 2.00 -8.43
N ARG A 24 4.63 1.82 -9.59
CA ARG A 24 4.87 2.67 -10.75
C ARG A 24 4.45 4.12 -10.52
N VAL A 25 3.32 4.36 -9.83
CA VAL A 25 2.91 5.72 -9.45
C VAL A 25 3.96 6.36 -8.53
N LEU A 26 4.46 5.61 -7.55
CA LEU A 26 5.43 6.13 -6.60
C LEU A 26 6.88 6.16 -7.11
N ASN A 27 7.13 5.57 -8.28
CA ASN A 27 8.45 5.37 -8.91
C ASN A 27 9.46 4.65 -8.00
N VAL A 28 9.02 3.53 -7.43
CA VAL A 28 9.76 2.72 -6.46
C VAL A 28 9.81 1.27 -6.91
N GLU A 29 10.95 0.60 -6.75
CA GLU A 29 11.13 -0.81 -7.12
C GLU A 29 10.26 -1.74 -6.25
N ILE A 30 9.74 -2.83 -6.84
CA ILE A 30 9.03 -3.89 -6.11
C ILE A 30 10.04 -4.92 -5.61
N ASP A 31 9.99 -5.24 -4.32
CA ASP A 31 10.73 -6.34 -3.72
C ASP A 31 9.81 -7.57 -3.62
N TYR A 32 9.75 -8.35 -4.70
CA TYR A 32 8.82 -9.47 -4.85
C TYR A 32 9.04 -10.57 -3.82
N ASP A 33 10.30 -10.82 -3.44
CA ASP A 33 10.68 -11.90 -2.51
C ASP A 33 10.09 -11.72 -1.10
N ARG A 34 9.56 -10.53 -0.77
CA ARG A 34 9.02 -10.20 0.55
C ARG A 34 7.50 -10.17 0.62
N ILE A 35 6.80 -10.34 -0.51
CA ILE A 35 5.34 -10.19 -0.55
C ILE A 35 4.65 -11.42 0.06
N ASP A 36 5.18 -12.63 -0.17
CA ASP A 36 4.44 -13.89 0.05
C ASP A 36 4.48 -14.43 1.50
N HIS A 37 5.05 -13.70 2.46
CA HIS A 37 5.40 -14.27 3.76
C HIS A 37 5.00 -13.46 5.01
N ASP A 38 4.63 -12.19 4.88
CA ASP A 38 4.33 -11.31 6.04
C ASP A 38 3.64 -10.00 5.58
N LEU A 39 3.88 -8.91 6.31
CA LEU A 39 3.65 -7.55 5.86
C LEU A 39 4.78 -7.06 4.95
N TYR A 40 4.40 -6.66 3.74
CA TYR A 40 5.24 -5.93 2.81
C TYR A 40 5.10 -4.43 3.05
N VAL A 41 6.20 -3.71 3.33
CA VAL A 41 6.17 -2.25 3.49
C VAL A 41 7.37 -1.60 2.82
N ILE A 42 7.10 -0.62 1.95
CA ILE A 42 8.11 0.19 1.29
C ILE A 42 7.77 1.68 1.36
N TYR A 43 8.76 2.53 1.59
CA TYR A 43 8.63 3.98 1.59
C TYR A 43 9.63 4.64 0.62
N ARG A 44 9.30 5.83 0.14
CA ARG A 44 10.16 6.59 -0.78
C ARG A 44 11.35 7.21 -0.02
N ASP A 45 12.56 7.04 -0.53
CA ASP A 45 13.80 7.64 -0.01
C ASP A 45 13.70 9.16 0.28
N THR A 46 13.08 9.91 -0.63
CA THR A 46 12.92 11.36 -0.51
C THR A 46 11.71 11.79 0.29
N ASP A 47 10.82 10.86 0.65
CA ASP A 47 9.61 11.14 1.42
C ASP A 47 9.16 9.89 2.19
N PRO A 48 9.59 9.73 3.46
CA PRO A 48 9.23 8.56 4.28
C PRO A 48 7.75 8.50 4.65
N HIS A 49 6.98 9.56 4.37
CA HIS A 49 5.53 9.60 4.59
C HIS A 49 4.74 9.18 3.33
N THR A 50 5.43 8.90 2.22
CA THR A 50 4.87 8.27 1.04
C THR A 50 5.30 6.81 1.01
N TRP A 51 4.36 5.89 1.21
CA TRP A 51 4.63 4.46 1.41
C TRP A 51 3.50 3.56 0.91
N ILE A 52 3.83 2.28 0.71
CA ILE A 52 2.91 1.20 0.38
C ILE A 52 3.07 0.12 1.45
N LEU A 53 1.95 -0.34 2.01
CA LEU A 53 1.85 -1.49 2.88
C LEU A 53 0.91 -2.50 2.22
N ALA A 54 1.32 -3.75 2.14
CA ALA A 54 0.45 -4.84 1.74
C ALA A 54 0.54 -6.00 2.72
N GLU A 55 -0.60 -6.58 3.02
CA GLU A 55 -0.72 -7.88 3.65
C GLU A 55 -0.64 -8.95 2.56
N GLY A 56 0.31 -9.89 2.67
CA GLY A 56 0.48 -10.96 1.69
C GLY A 56 0.45 -12.36 2.29
N SER A 57 0.01 -12.51 3.54
CA SER A 57 -0.01 -13.81 4.21
C SER A 57 -1.23 -14.64 3.82
N GLU A 58 -1.01 -15.87 3.37
CA GLU A 58 -2.03 -16.89 3.12
C GLU A 58 -2.61 -17.51 4.41
N GLU A 59 -1.99 -17.28 5.57
CA GLU A 59 -2.39 -17.93 6.83
C GLU A 59 -3.74 -17.40 7.37
N LEU A 60 -4.28 -16.34 6.77
CA LEU A 60 -5.50 -15.69 7.20
C LEU A 60 -6.55 -15.78 6.08
N VAL A 61 -7.70 -16.38 6.42
CA VAL A 61 -8.80 -16.74 5.51
C VAL A 61 -9.57 -15.51 4.98
N ASP A 62 -9.17 -14.30 5.36
CA ASP A 62 -9.87 -13.04 5.08
C ASP A 62 -9.22 -12.25 3.94
N ASP A 63 -9.92 -11.25 3.40
CA ASP A 63 -9.35 -10.35 2.41
C ASP A 63 -8.11 -9.61 2.97
N ASN A 64 -7.07 -9.50 2.14
CA ASN A 64 -5.83 -8.84 2.49
C ASN A 64 -5.93 -7.32 2.25
N TRP A 65 -5.24 -6.54 3.07
CA TRP A 65 -5.20 -5.09 2.90
C TRP A 65 -4.01 -4.62 2.08
N ILE A 66 -4.28 -3.79 1.07
CA ILE A 66 -3.29 -2.88 0.49
C ILE A 66 -3.61 -1.47 0.97
N ILE A 67 -2.66 -0.86 1.65
CA ILE A 67 -2.74 0.49 2.18
C ILE A 67 -1.63 1.32 1.52
N VAL A 68 -2.00 2.45 0.93
CA VAL A 68 -1.03 3.35 0.32
C VAL A 68 -1.21 4.75 0.91
N GLN A 69 -0.12 5.36 1.36
CA GLN A 69 -0.09 6.76 1.72
C GLN A 69 0.77 7.51 0.71
N CYS A 70 0.27 8.63 0.22
CA CYS A 70 1.02 9.44 -0.74
C CYS A 70 0.88 10.93 -0.45
N SER A 71 1.89 11.68 -0.89
CA SER A 71 1.83 13.14 -0.90
C SER A 71 0.67 13.66 -1.76
N GLU A 72 0.28 14.91 -1.52
CA GLU A 72 -0.69 15.65 -2.35
C GLU A 72 -0.33 15.66 -3.84
N GLN A 73 0.97 15.62 -4.17
CA GLN A 73 1.47 15.63 -5.56
C GLN A 73 1.11 14.35 -6.32
N ASP A 74 1.10 13.22 -5.62
CA ASP A 74 0.83 11.89 -6.16
C ASP A 74 -0.67 11.54 -6.12
N PHE A 75 -1.48 12.30 -5.37
CA PHE A 75 -2.88 12.01 -5.06
C PHE A 75 -3.71 11.65 -6.30
N VAL A 76 -3.71 12.51 -7.34
CA VAL A 76 -4.57 12.31 -8.52
C VAL A 76 -4.20 11.02 -9.27
N ARG A 77 -2.90 10.73 -9.39
CA ARG A 77 -2.42 9.52 -10.07
C ARG A 77 -2.73 8.29 -9.22
N MET A 78 -2.48 8.37 -7.92
CA MET A 78 -2.74 7.28 -6.99
C MET A 78 -4.23 6.94 -6.94
N LYS A 79 -5.11 7.94 -6.80
CA LYS A 79 -6.56 7.76 -6.80
C LYS A 79 -7.04 7.03 -8.05
N LYS A 80 -6.59 7.45 -9.24
CA LYS A 80 -6.94 6.80 -10.51
C LYS A 80 -6.49 5.35 -10.55
N THR A 81 -5.28 5.07 -10.08
CA THR A 81 -4.74 3.71 -10.01
C THR A 81 -5.55 2.83 -9.05
N VAL A 82 -5.82 3.30 -7.84
CA VAL A 82 -6.58 2.51 -6.85
C VAL A 82 -8.04 2.31 -7.28
N ASP A 83 -8.66 3.33 -7.90
CA ASP A 83 -9.99 3.18 -8.50
C ASP A 83 -9.99 2.12 -9.61
N PHE A 84 -8.99 2.15 -10.50
CA PHE A 84 -8.84 1.14 -11.53
C PHE A 84 -8.71 -0.27 -10.93
N LEU A 85 -7.88 -0.44 -9.90
CA LEU A 85 -7.74 -1.73 -9.20
C LEU A 85 -9.07 -2.19 -8.60
N ARG A 86 -9.77 -1.28 -7.90
CA ARG A 86 -11.08 -1.55 -7.30
C ARG A 86 -12.12 -1.99 -8.33
N GLU A 87 -12.21 -1.30 -9.47
CA GLU A 87 -13.15 -1.68 -10.52
C GLU A 87 -12.77 -3.01 -11.19
N ASN A 88 -11.47 -3.31 -11.38
CA ASN A 88 -11.05 -4.63 -11.86
C ASN A 88 -11.43 -5.75 -10.89
N LEU A 89 -11.28 -5.55 -9.57
CA LEU A 89 -11.69 -6.53 -8.58
C LEU A 89 -13.21 -6.80 -8.64
N LYS A 90 -14.02 -5.76 -8.80
CA LYS A 90 -15.47 -5.90 -8.99
C LYS A 90 -15.84 -6.66 -10.27
N ILE A 91 -15.12 -6.41 -11.38
CA ILE A 91 -15.31 -7.13 -12.66
C ILE A 91 -15.03 -8.62 -12.48
N ASN A 92 -14.07 -8.98 -11.62
CA ASN A 92 -13.76 -10.36 -11.25
C ASN A 92 -14.64 -10.91 -10.11
N HIS A 93 -15.79 -10.29 -9.85
CA HIS A 93 -16.78 -10.71 -8.85
C HIS A 93 -16.32 -10.65 -7.38
N PHE A 94 -15.27 -9.89 -7.08
CA PHE A 94 -14.88 -9.59 -5.71
C PHE A 94 -15.67 -8.38 -5.16
N SER A 95 -15.76 -8.28 -3.83
CA SER A 95 -16.43 -7.17 -3.12
C SER A 95 -15.42 -6.34 -2.32
N PRO A 96 -14.50 -5.61 -2.97
CA PRO A 96 -13.43 -4.91 -2.27
C PRO A 96 -13.99 -3.78 -1.39
N GLN A 97 -13.58 -3.75 -0.13
CA GLN A 97 -13.75 -2.59 0.73
C GLN A 97 -12.74 -1.52 0.32
N PHE A 98 -13.17 -0.26 0.30
CA PHE A 98 -12.33 0.85 -0.15
C PHE A 98 -12.60 2.12 0.65
N TYR A 99 -11.52 2.69 1.20
CA TYR A 99 -11.56 3.90 2.02
C TYR A 99 -10.50 4.92 1.58
N VAL A 100 -10.82 6.20 1.75
CA VAL A 100 -9.93 7.33 1.43
C VAL A 100 -9.92 8.32 2.58
N TYR A 101 -8.73 8.73 3.00
CA TYR A 101 -8.52 9.64 4.13
C TYR A 101 -7.61 10.80 3.73
N GLU A 102 -7.91 12.01 4.20
CA GLU A 102 -6.99 13.14 4.19
C GLU A 102 -6.19 13.16 5.51
N ILE A 103 -4.87 13.27 5.42
CA ILE A 103 -3.93 13.24 6.54
C ILE A 103 -3.30 14.63 6.66
N LEU A 104 -3.69 15.35 7.72
CA LEU A 104 -3.27 16.74 7.97
C LEU A 104 -1.86 16.82 8.59
N GLU A 105 -1.53 15.86 9.45
CA GLU A 105 -0.20 15.73 10.06
C GLU A 105 0.35 14.33 9.78
N PRO A 106 1.41 14.21 8.96
CA PRO A 106 2.02 12.93 8.64
C PRO A 106 2.87 12.45 9.82
N GLY A 107 2.24 12.02 10.89
CA GLY A 107 2.86 11.06 11.81
C GLY A 107 2.64 9.64 11.31
N ILE A 108 3.33 8.66 11.91
CA ILE A 108 2.74 7.31 12.06
C ILE A 108 1.62 7.42 13.13
N SER A 109 0.78 8.45 13.06
CA SER A 109 -0.23 8.75 14.05
C SER A 109 -1.57 8.19 13.57
N GLU A 110 -1.91 7.05 14.16
CA GLU A 110 -3.25 6.61 14.57
C GLU A 110 -4.44 6.76 13.61
N GLY A 111 -4.23 6.73 12.29
CA GLY A 111 -5.28 6.19 11.43
C GLY A 111 -5.22 4.67 11.55
N GLU A 112 -6.07 4.08 12.39
CA GLU A 112 -6.03 2.73 13.00
C GLU A 112 -5.51 1.54 12.17
N ASN A 113 -5.58 1.53 10.83
CA ASN A 113 -5.33 0.31 10.04
C ASN A 113 -3.88 -0.17 9.92
N PRO A 114 -2.86 0.65 9.60
CA PRO A 114 -1.47 0.19 9.62
C PRO A 114 -1.06 -0.29 11.02
N HIS A 115 -1.51 0.40 12.08
CA HIS A 115 -1.27 -0.01 13.46
C HIS A 115 -1.95 -1.33 13.81
N MET A 116 -3.18 -1.54 13.35
CA MET A 116 -3.89 -2.81 13.53
C MET A 116 -3.18 -3.97 12.85
N LEU A 117 -2.71 -3.80 11.62
CA LEU A 117 -1.94 -4.82 10.92
C LEU A 117 -0.61 -5.08 11.64
N LEU A 118 0.15 -4.05 11.99
CA LEU A 118 1.37 -4.21 12.78
C LEU A 118 1.13 -4.96 14.11
N LYS A 119 0.04 -4.64 14.83
CA LYS A 119 -0.37 -5.36 16.05
C LYS A 119 -0.76 -6.82 15.77
N LYS A 120 -1.54 -7.08 14.72
CA LYS A 120 -1.97 -8.42 14.28
C LYS A 120 -0.77 -9.33 14.04
N TYR A 121 0.25 -8.81 13.37
CA TYR A 121 1.49 -9.53 13.04
C TYR A 121 2.58 -9.44 14.12
N LYS A 122 2.32 -8.73 15.23
CA LYS A 122 3.28 -8.47 16.32
C LYS A 122 4.60 -7.86 15.82
N LYS A 123 4.50 -6.92 14.90
CA LYS A 123 5.64 -6.18 14.31
C LYS A 123 5.57 -4.70 14.66
N THR A 124 6.70 -4.04 14.54
CA THR A 124 6.86 -2.59 14.56
C THR A 124 7.14 -2.08 13.15
N TRP A 125 6.91 -0.78 12.92
CA TRP A 125 7.19 -0.14 11.63
C TRP A 125 8.64 -0.37 11.18
N ASN A 126 9.60 -0.21 12.10
CA ASN A 126 11.03 -0.33 11.79
C ASN A 126 11.45 -1.76 11.40
N GLU A 127 10.68 -2.79 11.78
CA GLU A 127 10.96 -4.18 11.40
C GLU A 127 10.54 -4.46 9.95
N VAL A 128 9.44 -3.86 9.50
CA VAL A 128 8.82 -4.18 8.21
C VAL A 128 9.20 -3.18 7.12
N ALA A 129 9.26 -1.89 7.47
CA ALA A 129 9.45 -0.80 6.53
C ALA A 129 10.85 -0.82 5.94
N LYS A 130 10.91 -0.73 4.61
CA LYS A 130 12.15 -0.58 3.85
C LYS A 130 12.11 0.67 3.00
N GLU A 131 13.27 1.29 2.91
CA GLU A 131 13.50 2.33 1.93
C GLU A 131 13.55 1.72 0.54
N ALA A 132 12.67 2.19 -0.35
CA ALA A 132 12.70 1.78 -1.72
C ALA A 132 13.73 2.59 -2.51
N LYS A 133 14.52 1.89 -3.32
CA LYS A 133 15.37 2.54 -4.31
C LYS A 133 14.49 3.11 -5.42
N LYS A 134 14.79 4.34 -5.85
CA LYS A 134 14.18 4.92 -7.03
C LYS A 134 14.53 4.09 -8.26
N VAL A 135 13.52 3.82 -9.07
CA VAL A 135 13.76 3.33 -10.43
C VAL A 135 14.33 4.52 -11.22
N LEU A 136 15.63 4.44 -11.56
CA LEU A 136 16.34 5.38 -12.46
C LEU A 136 15.53 5.58 -13.76
N PRO A 137 15.61 6.75 -14.44
CA PRO A 137 14.46 7.34 -15.09
C PRO A 137 13.82 6.38 -16.09
N LEU A 138 12.49 6.27 -16.01
CA LEU A 138 11.65 5.70 -17.06
C LEU A 138 12.05 6.37 -18.38
N ARG A 139 12.75 5.63 -19.24
CA ARG A 139 13.09 6.07 -20.60
C ARG A 139 11.83 6.23 -21.44
#